data_AF-A0A965NH64-F1
#
_entry.id   AF-A0A965NH64-F1
#
_cell.length_a   1.000
_cell.length_b   1.000
_cell.length_c   1.000
_cell.angle_alpha   90.00
_cell.angle_beta   90.00
_cell.angle_gamma   90.00
#
_symmetry.space_group_name_H-M   'P 1'
#
loop_
_entity.id
_entity.type
_entity.pdbx_description
1 polymer ?
#
loop_
_entity_poly.entity_id
_entity_poly.type
_entity_poly.pdbx_seq_one_letter_code
_entity_poly.pdbx_strand_id
1 'polypeptide(L)' 'MLSLSTSQLASIASAVAIEGEREGVIKAIAALSEAGPDDLSFLGNAKYTAEVAHSKAGVILVPR' A
#
# COMPACT_ATOMS: atom_id res chain seq x y z
N MET A 1 -16.24 -9.50 -5.41
CA MET A 1 -15.13 -8.51 -5.31
C MET A 1 -14.15 -9.01 -4.27
N LEU A 2 -12.84 -8.90 -4.52
CA LEU A 2 -11.80 -9.32 -3.58
C LEU A 2 -11.50 -8.17 -2.60
N SER A 3 -11.33 -8.46 -1.32
CA SER A 3 -10.90 -7.49 -0.32
C SER A 3 -9.96 -8.15 0.67
N LEU A 4 -8.88 -7.45 1.02
CA LEU A 4 -7.78 -8.02 1.80
C LEU A 4 -7.46 -7.13 3.01
N SER A 5 -7.17 -7.75 4.16
CA SER A 5 -6.60 -7.06 5.32
C SER A 5 -5.11 -6.75 5.10
N THR A 6 -4.56 -5.85 5.91
CA THR A 6 -3.11 -5.57 5.96
C THR A 6 -2.29 -6.81 6.24
N SER A 7 -2.75 -7.70 7.13
CA SER A 7 -2.08 -8.97 7.44
C SER A 7 -2.05 -9.94 6.26
N GLN A 8 -3.13 -10.03 5.49
CA GLN A 8 -3.16 -10.85 4.26
C GLN A 8 -2.23 -10.28 3.19
N LEU A 9 -2.22 -8.97 3.01
CA LEU A 9 -1.32 -8.30 2.06
C LEU A 9 0.15 -8.53 2.43
N ALA A 10 0.50 -8.39 3.72
CA ALA A 10 1.84 -8.66 4.21
C ALA A 10 2.26 -10.11 3.95
N SER A 11 1.36 -11.08 4.16
CA SER A 11 1.62 -12.48 3.86
C SER A 11 1.83 -12.74 2.37
N ILE A 12 1.05 -12.10 1.49
CA ILE A 12 1.17 -12.27 0.03
C ILE A 12 2.46 -11.62 -0.49
N ALA A 13 2.76 -10.41 -0.03
CA ALA A 13 3.95 -9.67 -0.44
C ALA A 13 5.24 -10.19 0.21
N SER A 14 5.15 -11.16 1.13
CA SER A 14 6.27 -11.58 1.99
C SER A 14 6.93 -10.38 2.67
N ALA A 15 6.12 -9.45 3.18
CA ALA A 15 6.59 -8.24 3.82
C ALA A 15 7.40 -8.60 5.08
N VAL A 16 8.55 -7.95 5.24
CA VAL A 16 9.45 -8.16 6.38
C VAL A 16 9.04 -7.37 7.61
N ALA A 17 8.25 -6.31 7.44
CA ALA A 17 7.71 -5.47 8.50
C ALA A 17 6.42 -4.80 8.03
N ILE A 18 5.60 -4.37 8.99
CA ILE A 18 4.46 -3.49 8.79
C ILE A 18 4.70 -2.28 9.67
N GLU A 19 4.66 -1.09 9.08
CA GLU A 19 4.77 0.18 9.79
C GLU A 19 3.43 0.91 9.73
N GLY A 20 2.92 1.32 10.89
CA GLY A 20 1.59 1.91 11.04
C GLY A 20 0.47 0.87 11.19
N GLU A 21 -0.74 1.38 11.35
CA GLU A 21 -1.94 0.57 11.54
C GLU A 21 -3.07 1.12 10.66
N ARG A 22 -3.87 0.21 10.10
CA ARG A 22 -5.07 0.53 9.34
C ARG A 22 -6.15 -0.45 9.71
N GLU A 23 -7.28 0.08 10.14
CA GLU A 23 -8.51 -0.69 10.30
C GLU A 23 -9.22 -0.85 8.95
N GLY A 24 -9.82 -2.03 8.72
CA GLY A 24 -10.58 -2.32 7.50
C GLY A 24 -9.79 -3.05 6.41
N VAL A 25 -10.34 -3.04 5.18
CA VAL A 25 -9.84 -3.84 4.05
C VAL A 25 -9.45 -2.97 2.87
N ILE A 26 -8.50 -3.46 2.09
CA ILE A 26 -8.08 -2.88 0.81
C ILE A 26 -8.87 -3.57 -0.30
N LYS A 27 -9.36 -2.78 -1.25
CA LYS A 27 -10.35 -3.21 -2.26
C LYS A 27 -9.82 -3.13 -3.68
N ALA A 28 -8.80 -2.33 -3.94
CA ALA A 28 -8.23 -2.14 -5.27
C ALA A 28 -6.72 -1.80 -5.20
N ILE A 29 -6.12 -1.64 -6.38
CA ILE A 29 -4.72 -1.26 -6.57
C ILE A 29 -4.71 -0.02 -7.46
N ALA A 30 -3.94 1.00 -7.08
CA ALA A 30 -3.84 2.26 -7.81
C ALA A 30 -2.42 2.85 -7.75
N ALA A 31 -2.11 3.72 -8.71
CA ALA A 31 -0.84 4.45 -8.73
C ALA A 31 -0.74 5.42 -7.55
N LEU A 32 0.48 5.77 -7.10
CA LEU A 32 0.71 6.61 -5.92
C LEU A 32 -0.08 7.93 -5.96
N SER A 33 -0.17 8.56 -7.13
CA SER A 33 -0.87 9.82 -7.38
C SER A 33 -2.40 9.72 -7.41
N GLU A 34 -2.95 8.53 -7.66
CA GLU A 34 -4.39 8.28 -7.85
C GLU A 34 -5.01 7.50 -6.69
N ALA A 35 -4.19 6.79 -5.92
CA ALA A 35 -4.61 5.90 -4.86
C ALA A 35 -5.37 6.65 -3.76
N GLY A 36 -6.52 6.10 -3.39
CA GLY A 36 -7.32 6.50 -2.25
C GLY A 36 -7.15 5.60 -1.03
N PRO A 37 -7.87 5.89 0.07
CA PRO A 37 -7.70 5.21 1.36
C PRO A 37 -8.01 3.71 1.37
N ASP A 38 -8.71 3.22 0.34
CA ASP A 38 -9.08 1.81 0.16
C ASP A 38 -8.18 1.07 -0.84
N ASP A 39 -7.14 1.72 -1.34
CA ASP A 39 -6.25 1.18 -2.37
C ASP A 39 -4.87 0.79 -1.82
N LEU A 40 -4.32 -0.27 -2.40
CA LEU A 40 -2.90 -0.61 -2.33
C LEU A 40 -2.14 0.21 -3.38
N SER A 41 -1.01 0.79 -2.99
CA SER A 41 0.00 1.27 -3.93
C SER A 41 1.38 0.71 -3.61
N PHE A 42 2.39 1.02 -4.43
CA PHE A 42 3.75 0.54 -4.22
C PHE A 42 4.81 1.49 -4.79
N LEU A 43 5.95 1.57 -4.12
CA LEU A 43 7.15 2.26 -4.59
C LEU A 43 8.05 1.28 -5.35
N GLY A 44 7.79 1.11 -6.65
CA GLY A 44 8.60 0.23 -7.51
C GLY A 44 9.86 0.90 -8.07
N ASN A 45 9.95 2.23 -8.01
CA ASN A 45 11.08 3.00 -8.53
C ASN A 45 11.39 4.18 -7.60
N ALA A 46 12.64 4.24 -7.14
CA ALA A 46 13.11 5.22 -6.15
C ALA A 46 12.93 6.69 -6.58
N LYS A 47 12.75 6.99 -7.87
CA LYS A 47 12.45 8.37 -8.32
C LYS A 47 11.10 8.89 -7.79
N TYR A 48 10.21 8.00 -7.37
CA TYR A 48 8.87 8.33 -6.86
C TYR A 48 8.80 8.39 -5.33
N THR A 49 9.93 8.36 -4.62
CA THR A 49 9.93 8.44 -3.14
C THR A 49 9.20 9.67 -2.62
N ALA A 50 9.28 10.81 -3.32
CA ALA A 50 8.55 12.02 -2.95
C ALA A 50 7.02 11.86 -3.09
N GLU A 51 6.54 11.02 -4.02
CA GLU A 51 5.10 10.78 -4.23
C GLU A 51 4.51 9.92 -3.12
N VAL A 52 5.30 9.06 -2.48
CA VAL A 52 4.85 8.23 -1.34
C VAL A 52 4.32 9.11 -0.21
N ALA A 53 5.03 10.21 0.12
CA ALA A 53 4.62 11.12 1.18
C ALA A 53 3.30 11.87 0.87
N HIS A 54 2.92 11.98 -0.41
CA HIS A 54 1.71 12.70 -0.85
C HIS A 54 0.57 11.75 -1.23
N SER A 55 0.83 10.45 -1.30
CA SER A 55 -0.15 9.45 -1.67
C SER A 55 -1.23 9.33 -0.59
N LYS A 56 -2.47 9.06 -1.02
CA LYS A 56 -3.60 8.80 -0.11
C LYS A 56 -3.93 7.32 -0.02
N ALA A 57 -3.04 6.45 -0.53
CA ALA A 57 -3.18 5.01 -0.45
C ALA A 57 -3.37 4.56 1.00
N GLY A 58 -4.24 3.58 1.23
CA GLY A 58 -4.41 2.97 2.55
C GLY A 58 -3.19 2.13 2.96
N VAL A 59 -2.51 1.52 1.99
CA VAL A 59 -1.29 0.74 2.18
C VAL A 59 -0.34 1.00 1.03
N ILE A 60 0.95 1.19 1.34
CA ILE A 60 2.01 1.35 0.32
C ILE A 60 3.08 0.29 0.58
N LEU A 61 3.39 -0.54 -0.42
CA LEU A 61 4.55 -1.40 -0.39
C LEU A 61 5.80 -0.58 -0.70
N VAL A 62 6.79 -0.63 0.19
CA VAL A 62 8.06 0.07 0.02
C VAL A 62 9.23 -0.92 0.02
N PRO A 63 10.31 -0.65 -0.72
CA PRO A 63 11.54 -1.42 -0.60
C PRO A 63 12.11 -1.25 0.81
N ARG A 64 12.85 -2.26 1.25
CA ARG A 64 13.57 -2.23 2.52
C ARG A 64 14.78 -1.32 2.45
#